data_AF-A0A820R945-F1
#
_entry.id   AF-A0A820R945-F1
#
_cell.length_a   1.000
_cell.length_b   1.000
_cell.length_c   1.000
_cell.angle_alpha   90.00
_cell.angle_beta   90.00
_cell.angle_gamma   90.00
#
_symmetry.space_group_name_H-M   'P 1'
#
loop_
_entity.id
_entity.type
_entity.pdbx_description
1 polymer ?
#
loop_
_entity_poly.entity_id
_entity_poly.type
_entity_poly.pdbx_seq_one_letter_code
_entity_poly.pdbx_strand_id
1 'polypeptide(L)'
;VLGFFATGTGPNDLKGNYGILDQRLALAWIKANIDVFGGDPNQITLFGESAGAQSAALHYLTSDMQSFFQQVIIQSAPMAIPFRTYAEYLTPGILLAEQLHCNY
;
A
#
# COMPACT_ATOMS: atom_id res chain seq x y z
N VAL A 1 -3.47 7.69 -9.76
CA VAL A 1 -2.75 8.90 -9.30
C VAL A 1 -2.87 9.04 -7.78
N LEU A 2 -4.02 9.42 -7.23
CA LEU A 2 -4.19 9.85 -5.83
C LEU A 2 -3.58 8.91 -4.76
N GLY A 3 -3.72 7.60 -4.91
CA GLY A 3 -3.18 6.64 -3.91
C GLY A 3 -1.66 6.45 -3.93
N PHE A 4 -0.94 6.91 -4.95
CA PHE A 4 0.49 6.57 -5.11
C PHE A 4 1.34 7.76 -5.57
N PHE A 5 0.79 8.96 -5.50
CA PHE A 5 1.41 10.16 -6.00
C PHE A 5 2.46 10.71 -5.02
N ALA A 6 3.63 11.10 -5.54
CA ALA A 6 4.71 11.68 -4.74
C ALA A 6 5.30 12.91 -5.43
N THR A 7 5.66 13.95 -4.68
CA THR A 7 6.23 15.21 -5.21
C THR A 7 7.61 15.53 -4.66
N GLY A 8 8.00 14.95 -3.51
CA GLY A 8 9.30 15.20 -2.90
C GLY A 8 9.41 14.72 -1.45
N THR A 9 10.58 14.92 -0.85
CA THR A 9 10.90 14.46 0.52
C THR A 9 10.75 15.55 1.58
N GLY A 10 10.37 16.77 1.18
CA GLY A 10 10.14 17.90 2.06
C GLY A 10 8.95 17.70 3.00
N PRO A 11 8.81 18.58 4.00
CA PRO A 11 7.74 18.45 5.01
C PRO A 11 6.33 18.61 4.43
N ASN A 12 6.17 19.39 3.36
CA ASN A 12 4.89 19.64 2.69
C ASN A 12 4.68 18.78 1.44
N ASP A 13 5.65 17.91 1.12
CA ASP A 13 5.58 17.11 -0.08
C ASP A 13 4.73 15.86 0.10
N LEU A 14 4.17 15.40 -1.02
CA LEU A 14 3.48 14.13 -1.07
C LEU A 14 4.53 13.00 -1.13
N LYS A 15 4.40 12.03 -0.22
CA LYS A 15 5.39 10.95 -0.04
C LYS A 15 5.03 9.65 -0.78
N GLY A 16 3.87 9.59 -1.41
CA GLY A 16 3.39 8.40 -2.11
C GLY A 16 2.87 7.30 -1.18
N ASN A 17 2.59 6.14 -1.77
CA ASN A 17 2.11 4.93 -1.08
C ASN A 17 0.83 5.08 -0.23
N TYR A 18 0.06 6.15 -0.37
CA TYR A 18 -1.19 6.35 0.36
C TYR A 18 -2.16 5.17 0.26
N GLY A 19 -2.30 4.54 -0.92
CA GLY A 19 -3.13 3.34 -1.09
C GLY A 19 -2.60 2.12 -0.34
N ILE A 20 -1.28 2.01 -0.13
CA ILE A 20 -0.70 0.98 0.74
C ILE A 20 -0.97 1.33 2.21
N LEU A 21 -0.88 2.61 2.58
CA LEU A 21 -1.20 3.06 3.93
C LEU A 21 -2.69 2.85 4.27
N ASP A 22 -3.58 3.05 3.30
CA ASP A 22 -5.01 2.75 3.43
C ASP A 22 -5.25 1.27 3.71
N GLN A 23 -4.56 0.38 2.98
CA GLN A 23 -4.63 -1.07 3.23
C GLN A 23 -4.10 -1.43 4.62
N ARG A 24 -3.02 -0.79 5.08
CA ARG A 24 -2.49 -1.00 6.44
C ARG A 24 -3.49 -0.55 7.50
N LEU A 25 -4.12 0.60 7.30
CA LEU A 25 -5.16 1.10 8.19
C LEU A 25 -6.35 0.14 8.24
N ALA A 26 -6.77 -0.40 7.09
CA ALA A 26 -7.83 -1.40 7.03
C ALA A 26 -7.44 -2.69 7.77
N LEU A 27 -6.23 -3.20 7.58
CA LEU A 27 -5.74 -4.39 8.30
C LEU A 27 -5.66 -4.15 9.81
N ALA A 28 -5.20 -2.97 10.24
CA ALA A 28 -5.19 -2.60 11.65
C ALA A 28 -6.61 -2.54 12.22
N TRP A 29 -7.55 -1.97 11.48
CA TRP A 29 -8.96 -1.93 11.87
C TRP A 29 -9.53 -3.35 11.98
N ILE A 30 -9.29 -4.22 11.01
CA ILE A 30 -9.75 -5.62 11.06
C ILE A 30 -9.15 -6.31 12.29
N LYS A 31 -7.83 -6.25 12.48
CA LYS A 31 -7.15 -6.88 13.62
C LYS A 31 -7.71 -6.42 14.97
N ALA A 32 -8.11 -5.14 15.09
CA ALA A 32 -8.62 -4.57 16.32
C ALA A 32 -10.12 -4.79 16.56
N ASN A 33 -10.90 -5.15 15.53
CA ASN A 33 -12.37 -5.14 15.62
C ASN A 33 -13.04 -6.42 15.12
N ILE A 34 -12.35 -7.35 14.47
CA ILE A 34 -13.01 -8.49 13.80
C ILE A 34 -13.67 -9.47 14.80
N ASP A 35 -13.25 -9.45 16.07
CA ASP A 35 -13.82 -10.24 17.17
C ASP A 35 -15.28 -9.89 17.46
N VAL A 36 -15.66 -8.61 17.38
CA VAL A 36 -17.06 -8.18 17.57
C VAL A 36 -17.99 -8.69 16.47
N PHE A 37 -17.44 -9.09 15.33
CA PHE A 37 -18.15 -9.72 14.21
C PHE A 37 -18.07 -11.26 14.24
N GLY A 38 -17.47 -11.84 15.28
CA GLY A 38 -17.31 -13.29 15.44
C GLY A 38 -16.12 -13.89 14.69
N GLY A 39 -15.21 -13.07 14.17
CA GLY A 39 -13.94 -13.55 13.62
C GLY A 39 -12.86 -13.68 14.69
N ASP A 40 -11.79 -14.41 14.39
CA ASP A 40 -10.62 -14.51 15.25
C ASP A 40 -9.52 -13.57 14.76
N PRO A 41 -9.13 -12.54 15.54
CA PRO A 41 -8.08 -11.61 15.13
C PRO A 41 -6.73 -12.29 14.92
N ASN A 42 -6.52 -13.50 15.44
CA ASN A 42 -5.28 -14.28 15.26
C ASN A 42 -5.34 -15.25 14.06
N GLN A 43 -6.46 -15.32 13.34
CA GLN A 43 -6.63 -16.17 12.16
C GLN A 43 -7.05 -15.35 10.92
N ILE A 44 -6.42 -14.20 10.73
CA ILE A 44 -6.63 -13.36 9.54
C ILE A 44 -5.77 -13.89 8.38
N THR A 45 -6.39 -14.05 7.20
CA THR A 45 -5.70 -14.41 5.95
C THR A 45 -5.79 -13.25 4.97
N LEU A 46 -4.64 -12.70 4.59
CA LEU A 46 -4.54 -11.66 3.57
C LEU A 46 -4.47 -12.30 2.17
N PHE A 47 -5.43 -12.00 1.33
CA PHE A 47 -5.49 -12.52 -0.03
C PHE A 47 -5.50 -11.38 -1.04
N GLY A 48 -4.83 -11.56 -2.19
CA GLY A 48 -4.91 -10.61 -3.29
C GLY A 48 -4.62 -11.22 -4.67
N GLU A 49 -5.17 -10.59 -5.70
CA GLU A 49 -5.00 -10.93 -7.12
C GLU A 49 -4.39 -9.74 -7.88
N SER A 50 -3.56 -9.98 -8.90
CA SER A 50 -2.94 -8.93 -9.74
C SER A 50 -2.19 -7.88 -8.89
N ALA A 51 -2.56 -6.60 -8.98
CA ALA A 51 -2.02 -5.54 -8.12
C ALA A 51 -2.29 -5.77 -6.62
N GLY A 52 -3.40 -6.44 -6.28
CA GLY A 52 -3.70 -6.89 -4.93
C GLY A 52 -2.75 -7.98 -4.44
N ALA A 53 -2.30 -8.86 -5.33
CA ALA A 53 -1.31 -9.89 -5.00
C ALA A 53 0.06 -9.28 -4.70
N GLN A 54 0.45 -8.25 -5.48
CA GLN A 54 1.60 -7.42 -5.16
C GLN A 54 1.46 -6.72 -3.81
N SER A 55 0.28 -6.15 -3.53
CA SER A 55 -0.01 -5.53 -2.23
C SER A 55 0.11 -6.53 -1.07
N ALA A 56 -0.46 -7.73 -1.22
CA ALA A 56 -0.37 -8.80 -0.24
C ALA A 56 1.08 -9.24 0.00
N ALA A 57 1.87 -9.38 -1.07
CA ALA A 57 3.29 -9.68 -0.98
C ALA A 57 4.06 -8.56 -0.26
N LEU A 58 3.77 -7.28 -0.57
CA LEU A 58 4.40 -6.13 0.07
C LEU A 58 4.14 -6.10 1.58
N HIS A 59 2.89 -6.29 2.01
CA HIS A 59 2.56 -6.35 3.43
C HIS A 59 3.24 -7.54 4.12
N TYR A 60 3.31 -8.70 3.48
CA TYR A 60 3.99 -9.87 4.03
C TYR A 60 5.50 -9.64 4.24
N LEU A 61 6.15 -8.93 3.31
CA LEU A 61 7.58 -8.62 3.39
C LEU A 61 7.89 -7.46 4.35
N THR A 62 6.91 -6.66 4.75
CA THR A 62 7.12 -5.54 5.66
C THR A 62 7.12 -6.04 7.11
N SER A 63 8.25 -5.88 7.81
CA SER A 63 8.48 -6.48 9.12
C SER A 63 7.45 -6.09 10.19
N ASP A 64 6.95 -4.86 10.14
CA ASP A 64 5.98 -4.35 11.11
C ASP A 64 4.53 -4.78 10.84
N MET A 65 4.28 -5.50 9.73
CA MET A 65 2.95 -5.98 9.34
C MET A 65 2.67 -7.44 9.71
N GLN A 66 3.68 -8.19 10.12
CA GLN A 66 3.57 -9.64 10.36
C GLN A 66 2.60 -10.03 11.50
N SER A 67 2.27 -9.10 12.40
CA SER A 67 1.33 -9.34 13.51
C SER A 67 -0.16 -9.14 13.11
N PHE A 68 -0.42 -8.56 11.94
CA PHE A 68 -1.78 -8.19 11.51
C PHE A 68 -2.52 -9.31 10.79
N PHE A 69 -1.80 -10.29 10.22
CA PHE A 69 -2.39 -11.45 9.54
C PHE A 69 -1.47 -12.67 9.70
N GLN A 70 -2.07 -13.85 9.71
CA GLN A 70 -1.39 -15.12 9.96
C GLN A 70 -0.98 -15.83 8.66
N GLN A 71 -1.75 -15.62 7.59
CA GLN A 71 -1.56 -16.30 6.32
C GLN A 71 -1.67 -15.30 5.17
N VAL A 72 -1.00 -15.60 4.05
CA VAL A 72 -1.05 -14.79 2.84
C VAL A 72 -1.30 -15.68 1.62
N ILE A 73 -2.14 -15.21 0.70
CA ILE A 73 -2.39 -15.85 -0.60
C ILE A 73 -2.15 -14.82 -1.70
N ILE A 74 -1.28 -15.17 -2.64
CA ILE A 74 -0.79 -14.29 -3.71
C ILE A 74 -1.19 -14.94 -5.04
N GLN A 75 -2.12 -14.32 -5.77
CA GLN A 75 -2.62 -14.86 -7.04
C GLN A 75 -2.25 -13.97 -8.22
N SER A 76 -1.63 -14.53 -9.26
CA SER A 76 -1.34 -13.81 -10.50
C SER A 76 -0.59 -12.49 -10.28
N ALA A 77 0.30 -12.43 -9.29
CA ALA A 77 1.11 -11.24 -9.05
C ALA A 77 1.95 -10.94 -10.30
N PRO A 78 1.90 -9.71 -10.85
CA PRO A 78 2.72 -9.35 -12.00
C PRO A 78 4.17 -9.13 -11.55
N MET A 79 4.86 -10.21 -11.18
CA MET A 79 6.24 -10.18 -10.68
C MET A 79 7.25 -9.57 -11.66
N ALA A 80 6.92 -9.57 -12.96
CA ALA A 80 7.71 -8.93 -14.00
C ALA A 80 7.55 -7.40 -14.05
N ILE A 81 6.58 -6.83 -13.32
CA ILE A 81 6.36 -5.39 -13.19
C ILE A 81 6.80 -4.99 -11.78
N PRO A 82 8.06 -4.57 -11.58
CA PRO A 82 8.54 -4.23 -10.25
C PRO A 82 7.81 -3.00 -9.70
N PHE A 83 7.73 -2.90 -8.36
CA PHE A 83 7.39 -1.63 -7.73
C PHE A 83 8.41 -0.59 -8.17
N ARG A 84 7.95 0.59 -8.56
CA ARG A 84 8.89 1.68 -8.84
C ARG A 84 9.49 2.14 -7.52
N THR A 85 10.77 2.46 -7.58
CA THR A 85 11.45 3.15 -6.50
C THR A 85 10.83 4.53 -6.28
N TYR A 86 11.09 5.10 -5.11
CA TYR A 86 10.63 6.44 -4.81
C TYR A 86 11.11 7.48 -5.84
N ALA A 87 12.38 7.40 -6.29
CA ALA A 87 12.93 8.30 -7.30
C ALA A 87 12.19 8.21 -8.64
N GLU A 88 11.78 7.01 -9.05
CA GLU A 88 11.01 6.79 -10.28
C GLU A 88 9.56 7.29 -10.19
N TYR A 89 9.03 7.47 -8.98
CA TYR A 89 7.69 8.03 -8.75
C TYR A 89 7.65 9.56 -8.69
N LEU A 90 8.80 10.22 -8.49
CA LEU A 90 8.88 11.68 -8.42
C LEU A 90 8.60 12.35 -9.77
N THR A 91 9.22 11.86 -10.86
CA THR A 91 9.09 12.51 -12.18
C THR A 91 7.65 12.56 -12.68
N PRO A 92 6.86 11.46 -12.65
CA PRO A 92 5.44 11.54 -13.00
C PRO A 92 4.64 12.45 -12.06
N GLY A 93 5.09 12.55 -10.80
CA GLY A 93 4.57 13.46 -9.79
C GLY A 93 4.65 14.92 -10.21
N ILE A 94 5.89 15.37 -10.38
CA ILE A 94 6.27 16.73 -10.79
C ILE A 94 5.57 17.10 -12.12
N LEU A 95 5.64 16.23 -13.11
CA LEU A 95 5.03 16.48 -14.43
C LEU A 95 3.51 16.68 -14.35
N LEU A 96 2.80 15.88 -13.55
CA LEU A 96 1.36 16.08 -13.38
C LEU A 96 1.07 17.39 -12.66
N ALA A 97 1.86 17.73 -11.63
CA ALA A 97 1.67 18.97 -10.90
C ALA A 97 1.91 20.21 -11.80
N GLU A 98 2.91 20.15 -12.70
CA GLU A 98 3.14 21.17 -13.74
C GLU A 98 1.97 21.27 -14.73
N GLN A 99 1.46 20.13 -15.23
CA GLN A 99 0.32 20.08 -16.15
C GLN A 99 -0.96 20.65 -15.54
N LEU A 100 -1.12 20.52 -14.22
CA LEU A 100 -2.25 21.07 -13.47
C LEU A 100 -2.02 22.51 -12.99
N HIS A 101 -0.88 23.12 -13.34
CA HIS A 101 -0.49 24.46 -12.92
C HIS A 101 -0.49 24.62 -11.39
N CYS A 102 -0.08 23.58 -10.66
CA CYS A 102 0.06 23.62 -9.22
C CYS A 102 1.34 24.39 -8.83
N ASN A 103 1.26 25.18 -7.76
CA ASN A 103 2.44 25.68 -7.05
C ASN A 103 2.72 24.73 -5.89
N TYR A 104 3.84 24.01 -5.95
CA TYR A 104 4.25 23.01 -4.96
C TYR A 104 5.73 23.20 -4.60
#